data_AF-K0EWH5-F1
#
_entry.id   AF-K0EWH5-F1
#
_cell.length_a   1.000
_cell.length_b   1.000
_cell.length_c   1.000
_cell.angle_alpha   90.00
_cell.angle_beta   90.00
_cell.angle_gamma   90.00
#
_symmetry.space_group_name_H-M   'P 1'
#
loop_
_entity.id
_entity.type
_entity.pdbx_description
1 polymer ?
#
loop_
_entity_poly.entity_id
_entity_poly.type
_entity_poly.pdbx_seq_one_letter_code
_entity_poly.pdbx_strand_id
1 'polypeptide(L)'
;MMTSDETTHMARCVGGDRWVVSWLPGRTLTGQQAVTAMTIASTVASSRIPTTTEWAILDDLALELGLTAREAVYMVAKENHDYRKTAKPRRRSLD
;
A
#
# COMPACT_ATOMS: atom_id res chain seq x y z
N MET A 1 -4.86 11.22 5.21
CA MET A 1 -4.13 9.94 5.23
C MET A 1 -5.17 8.83 5.24
N MET A 2 -4.87 7.69 4.63
CA MET A 2 -5.71 6.50 4.64
C MET A 2 -4.90 5.35 5.24
N THR A 3 -5.53 4.60 6.13
CA THR A 3 -4.97 3.44 6.84
C THR A 3 -6.03 2.35 6.88
N SER A 4 -5.63 1.11 7.08
CA SER A 4 -6.53 -0.03 7.25
C SER A 4 -6.06 -0.84 8.47
N ASP A 5 -6.98 -1.50 9.16
CA ASP A 5 -6.65 -2.35 10.30
C ASP A 5 -5.99 -3.67 9.84
N GLU A 6 -6.25 -4.07 8.60
CA GLU A 6 -5.74 -5.31 8.00
C GLU A 6 -4.27 -5.22 7.60
N THR A 7 -3.75 -4.02 7.34
CA THR A 7 -2.39 -3.83 6.80
C THR A 7 -1.61 -2.74 7.54
N THR A 8 -0.28 -2.90 7.60
CA THR A 8 0.62 -1.86 8.14
C THR A 8 0.84 -0.71 7.15
N HIS A 9 0.36 -0.85 5.92
CA HIS A 9 0.50 0.15 4.88
C HIS A 9 -0.42 1.35 5.06
N MET A 10 0.01 2.48 4.50
CA MET A 10 -0.74 3.72 4.54
C MET A 10 -0.61 4.49 3.24
N ALA A 11 -1.65 5.27 2.92
CA ALA A 11 -1.63 6.26 1.87
C ALA A 11 -1.62 7.67 2.47
N ARG A 12 -0.73 8.53 2.01
CA ARG A 12 -0.61 9.92 2.48
C ARG A 12 -0.77 10.89 1.31
N CYS A 13 -1.73 11.80 1.41
CA CYS A 13 -1.85 12.93 0.50
C CYS A 13 -0.66 13.87 0.71
N VAL A 14 0.02 14.24 -0.38
CA VAL A 14 1.16 15.16 -0.40
C VAL A 14 0.82 16.51 -1.04
N GLY A 15 -0.44 16.72 -1.43
CA GLY A 15 -1.00 17.99 -1.88
C GLY A 15 -1.72 17.89 -3.23
N GLY A 16 -2.93 18.44 -3.29
CA GLY A 16 -3.84 18.26 -4.42
C GLY A 16 -4.30 16.80 -4.52
N ASP A 17 -4.43 16.29 -5.75
CA ASP A 17 -4.75 14.89 -6.02
C ASP A 17 -3.49 14.01 -6.12
N ARG A 18 -2.49 14.26 -5.26
CA ARG A 18 -1.23 13.52 -5.24
C ARG A 18 -1.08 12.78 -3.93
N TRP A 19 -0.91 11.47 -4.04
CA TRP A 19 -0.82 10.54 -2.94
C TRP A 19 0.42 9.67 -3.08
N VAL A 20 0.98 9.28 -1.95
CA VAL A 20 2.04 8.28 -1.86
C VAL A 20 1.55 7.14 -0.98
N VAL A 21 1.87 5.91 -1.36
CA VAL A 21 1.50 4.71 -0.62
C VAL A 21 2.78 4.01 -0.18
N SER A 22 2.85 3.59 1.07
CA SER A 22 4.07 3.05 1.67
C SER A 22 4.67 1.86 0.91
N TRP A 23 3.84 1.05 0.26
CA TRP A 23 4.29 -0.12 -0.52
C TRP A 23 4.56 0.16 -2.00
N LEU A 24 4.34 1.40 -2.46
CA LEU A 24 4.66 1.86 -3.83
C LEU A 24 5.65 3.03 -3.77
N PRO A 25 6.88 2.81 -3.25
CA PRO A 25 7.86 3.88 -3.13
C PRO A 25 8.21 4.45 -4.50
N GLY A 26 8.38 5.78 -4.56
CA GLY A 26 8.74 6.50 -5.78
C GLY A 26 7.59 6.76 -6.76
N ARG A 27 6.39 6.23 -6.51
CA ARG A 27 5.20 6.56 -7.32
C ARG A 27 4.35 7.65 -6.64
N THR A 28 3.89 8.59 -7.46
CA THR A 28 2.81 9.53 -7.08
C THR A 28 1.54 9.04 -7.74
N LEU A 29 0.49 8.86 -6.93
CA LEU A 29 -0.80 8.33 -7.34
C LEU A 29 -1.89 9.40 -7.22
N THR A 30 -2.97 9.23 -7.97
CA THR A 30 -4.23 9.97 -7.70
C THR A 30 -4.90 9.48 -6.42
N GLY A 31 -5.90 10.21 -5.94
CA GLY A 31 -6.71 9.77 -4.81
C GLY A 31 -7.40 8.44 -5.08
N GLN A 32 -7.94 8.25 -6.30
CA GLN A 32 -8.55 6.99 -6.70
C GLN A 32 -7.54 5.84 -6.72
N GLN A 33 -6.37 6.06 -7.32
CA GLN A 33 -5.30 5.06 -7.33
C GLN A 33 -4.79 4.73 -5.92
N ALA A 34 -4.76 5.70 -5.01
CA ALA A 34 -4.41 5.46 -3.61
C ALA A 34 -5.44 4.58 -2.90
N VAL A 35 -6.74 4.74 -3.20
CA VAL A 35 -7.80 3.84 -2.72
C VAL A 35 -7.56 2.44 -3.26
N THR A 36 -7.39 2.30 -4.58
CA THR A 36 -7.11 1.02 -5.24
C THR A 36 -5.88 0.33 -4.63
N ALA A 37 -4.81 1.08 -4.38
CA ALA A 37 -3.60 0.55 -3.75
C ALA A 37 -3.83 0.09 -2.29
N MET A 38 -4.64 0.82 -1.52
CA MET A 38 -5.00 0.40 -0.15
C MET A 38 -5.94 -0.81 -0.13
N THR A 39 -6.81 -0.94 -1.13
CA THR A 39 -7.66 -2.12 -1.33
C THR A 39 -6.80 -3.35 -1.58
N ILE A 40 -5.85 -3.29 -2.53
CA ILE A 40 -4.92 -4.39 -2.80
C ILE A 40 -4.16 -4.79 -1.52
N ALA A 41 -3.59 -3.81 -0.80
CA ALA A 41 -2.86 -4.09 0.43
C ALA A 41 -3.71 -4.79 1.50
N SER A 42 -4.99 -4.42 1.61
CA SER A 42 -5.92 -5.04 2.55
C SER A 42 -6.28 -6.46 2.11
N THR A 43 -6.62 -6.68 0.83
CA THR A 43 -6.93 -8.00 0.27
C THR A 43 -5.77 -8.98 0.44
N VAL A 44 -4.53 -8.55 0.17
CA VAL A 44 -3.34 -9.38 0.33
C VAL A 44 -3.05 -9.71 1.80
N ALA A 45 -3.37 -8.81 2.72
CA ALA A 45 -3.18 -9.07 4.14
C ALA A 45 -4.23 -10.04 4.71
N SER A 46 -5.48 -9.97 4.23
CA SER A 46 -6.55 -10.85 4.69
C SER A 46 -6.47 -12.27 4.12
N SER A 47 -5.86 -12.47 2.93
CA SER A 47 -5.79 -13.78 2.26
C SER A 47 -4.35 -14.29 2.11
N ARG A 48 -3.97 -15.32 2.90
CA ARG A 48 -2.62 -15.93 2.86
C ARG A 48 -2.27 -16.53 1.49
N ILE A 49 -3.25 -17.11 0.79
CA ILE A 49 -3.12 -17.65 -0.56
C ILE A 49 -4.35 -17.19 -1.34
N PRO A 50 -4.22 -16.25 -2.29
CA PRO A 50 -5.35 -15.82 -3.09
C PRO A 50 -5.85 -16.95 -4.00
N THR A 51 -7.16 -17.13 -4.03
CA THR A 51 -7.90 -17.99 -4.96
C THR A 51 -7.82 -17.46 -6.40
N THR A 52 -8.18 -18.27 -7.38
CA THR A 52 -8.21 -17.85 -8.80
C THR A 52 -9.08 -16.60 -9.02
N THR A 53 -10.22 -16.49 -8.33
CA THR A 53 -11.10 -15.32 -8.43
C THR A 53 -10.49 -14.09 -7.77
N GLU A 54 -9.85 -14.24 -6.60
CA GLU A 54 -9.12 -13.14 -5.96
C GLU A 54 -7.96 -12.65 -6.82
N TRP A 55 -7.24 -13.56 -7.50
CA TRP A 55 -6.20 -13.18 -8.46
C TRP A 55 -6.73 -12.34 -9.62
N ALA A 56 -7.90 -12.68 -10.16
CA ALA A 56 -8.52 -11.90 -11.22
C ALA A 56 -8.90 -10.49 -10.73
N ILE A 57 -9.52 -10.38 -9.54
CA ILE A 57 -9.84 -9.09 -8.92
C ILE A 57 -8.57 -8.27 -8.66
N LEU A 58 -7.51 -8.90 -8.15
CA LEU A 58 -6.23 -8.24 -7.91
C LEU A 58 -5.57 -7.77 -9.20
N ASP A 59 -5.77 -8.47 -10.32
CA ASP A 59 -5.20 -8.08 -11.61
C ASP A 59 -5.88 -6.83 -12.17
N ASP A 60 -7.22 -6.77 -12.11
CA ASP A 60 -7.99 -5.58 -12.49
C ASP A 60 -7.59 -4.36 -11.65
N LEU A 61 -7.48 -4.53 -10.32
CA LEU A 61 -7.04 -3.46 -9.43
C LEU A 61 -5.58 -3.05 -9.68
N ALA A 62 -4.68 -4.01 -9.91
CA ALA A 62 -3.27 -3.73 -10.17
C ALA A 62 -3.08 -3.00 -11.50
N LEU A 63 -3.92 -3.29 -12.51
CA LEU A 63 -3.87 -2.65 -13.81
C LEU A 63 -4.10 -1.14 -13.71
N GLU A 64 -4.99 -0.67 -12.82
CA GLU A 64 -5.19 0.76 -12.54
C GLU A 64 -3.92 1.48 -12.04
N LEU A 65 -2.99 0.71 -11.46
CA LEU A 65 -1.71 1.19 -10.94
C LEU A 65 -0.57 0.97 -11.94
N GLY A 66 -0.86 0.40 -13.12
CA GLY A 66 0.14 0.01 -14.11
C GLY A 66 1.06 -1.11 -13.60
N LEU A 67 0.46 -2.13 -12.97
CA LEU A 67 1.11 -3.33 -12.43
C LEU A 67 0.27 -4.56 -12.79
N THR A 68 0.88 -5.73 -12.67
CA THR A 68 0.16 -7.01 -12.63
C THR A 68 -0.19 -7.40 -11.19
N ALA A 69 -1.16 -8.29 -11.00
CA ALA A 69 -1.50 -8.79 -9.66
C ALA A 69 -0.27 -9.35 -8.92
N ARG A 70 0.59 -10.11 -9.62
CA ARG A 70 1.78 -10.74 -9.02
C ARG A 70 2.80 -9.71 -8.56
N GLU A 71 3.01 -8.64 -9.33
CA GLU A 71 3.89 -7.53 -8.93
C GLU A 71 3.33 -6.79 -7.72
N ALA A 72 2.02 -6.51 -7.71
CA ALA A 72 1.39 -5.81 -6.60
C ALA A 72 1.46 -6.63 -5.30
N VAL A 73 1.13 -7.93 -5.35
CA VAL A 73 1.27 -8.84 -4.21
C VAL A 73 2.71 -8.92 -3.72
N TYR A 74 3.67 -9.05 -4.64
CA TYR A 74 5.09 -9.06 -4.28
C TYR A 74 5.53 -7.76 -3.61
N MET A 75 5.12 -6.61 -4.14
CA MET A 75 5.47 -5.29 -3.59
C MET A 75 4.84 -5.06 -2.21
N VAL A 76 3.57 -5.40 -2.02
CA VAL A 76 2.90 -5.38 -0.71
C VAL A 76 3.67 -6.25 0.28
N ALA A 77 3.94 -7.52 -0.06
CA ALA A 77 4.65 -8.44 0.83
C ALA A 77 6.08 -7.96 1.14
N LYS A 78 6.81 -7.48 0.12
CA LYS A 78 8.17 -6.96 0.27
C LYS A 78 8.22 -5.74 1.16
N GLU A 79 7.29 -4.80 0.99
CA GLU A 79 7.26 -3.56 1.75
C GLU A 79 6.54 -3.70 3.09
N ASN A 80 6.02 -4.88 3.44
CA ASN A 80 5.42 -5.18 4.75
C ASN A 80 6.48 -5.26 5.87
N HIS A 81 7.43 -4.34 5.83
CA HIS A 81 8.22 -3.93 6.96
C HIS A 81 7.30 -3.20 7.91
N ASP A 82 7.39 -3.53 9.19
CA ASP A 82 6.62 -2.88 10.24
C ASP A 82 7.02 -1.38 10.32
N TYR A 83 6.36 -0.54 9.52
CA TYR A 83 6.57 0.92 9.53
C TYR A 83 6.24 1.52 10.90
N ARG A 84 5.50 0.80 11.78
CA ARG A 84 5.30 1.22 13.17
C ARG A 84 6.59 1.14 13.98
N LYS A 85 7.51 0.20 13.67
CA LYS A 85 8.82 0.12 14.34
C LYS A 85 9.80 1.19 13.87
N THR A 86 9.70 1.66 12.62
CA THR A 86 10.63 2.68 12.09
C THR A 86 10.31 4.09 12.59
N ALA A 87 9.13 4.30 13.18
CA ALA A 87 8.84 5.45 14.03
C ALA A 87 9.60 5.35 15.38
N LYS A 88 10.91 5.09 15.35
CA LYS A 88 11.78 5.34 16.50
C LYS A 88 11.66 6.84 16.77
N PRO A 89 11.12 7.27 17.92
CA PRO A 89 10.96 8.69 18.20
C PRO A 89 12.34 9.31 18.09
N ARG A 90 12.50 10.20 17.10
CA ARG A 90 13.69 11.01 16.97
C ARG A 90 13.71 11.86 18.23
N ARG A 91 14.43 11.40 19.26
CA ARG A 91 14.69 12.16 20.48
C ARG A 91 15.25 13.48 19.98
N ARG A 92 14.39 14.52 19.96
CA ARG A 92 14.84 15.89 19.94
C ARG A 92 15.54 16.03 21.29
N SER A 93 16.85 15.82 21.30
CA SER A 93 17.71 16.48 22.26
C SER A 93 17.40 17.96 22.10
N LEU A 94 16.61 18.47 23.04
CA LEU A 94 16.56 19.89 23.33
C LEU A 94 17.93 20.22 23.90
N ASP A 95 18.62 21.15 23.25
CA ASP A 95 19.84 21.79 23.72
C ASP A 95 19.65 22.41 25.12
#